data_AF-X1ZK55-F1
#
_entry.id   AF-X1ZK55-F1
#
_cell.length_a   1.000
_cell.length_b   1.000
_cell.length_c   1.000
_cell.angle_alpha   90.00
_cell.angle_beta   90.00
_cell.angle_gamma   90.00
#
_symmetry.space_group_name_H-M   'P 1'
#
loop_
_entity.id
_entity.type
_entity.pdbx_description
1 polymer ?
#
loop_
_entity_poly.entity_id
_entity_poly.type
_entity_poly.pdbx_seq_one_letter_code
_entity_poly.pdbx_strand_id
1 'polypeptide(L)'
;MAAFSCKLILIVLTLVNLSESTFDINEAELVKVAQHLKAGECRKLYATLHYRRMNLDGFSGMEVPELDCLSLLTKWNEKESENKSFQLLALRLTQLGHKDIADTLSSDIFEQESQEMREAFKKFE
;
A
#
# COMPACT_ATOMS: atom_id res chain seq x y z
N MET A 1 -43.23 0.86 3.47
CA MET A 1 -42.28 0.95 2.33
C MET A 1 -40.97 1.69 2.67
N ALA A 2 -40.89 2.56 3.69
CA ALA A 2 -39.65 3.28 4.03
C ALA A 2 -38.54 2.43 4.70
N ALA A 3 -38.90 1.37 5.43
CA ALA A 3 -37.94 0.55 6.18
C ALA A 3 -37.03 -0.31 5.28
N PHE A 4 -37.50 -0.73 4.10
CA PHE A 4 -36.71 -1.50 3.14
C PHE A 4 -35.64 -0.63 2.47
N SER A 5 -35.98 0.62 2.16
CA SER A 5 -35.06 1.60 1.56
C SER A 5 -33.90 1.94 2.50
N CYS A 6 -34.18 2.09 3.80
CA CYS A 6 -33.15 2.40 4.81
C CYS A 6 -32.17 1.23 5.02
N LYS A 7 -32.67 -0.02 5.03
CA LYS A 7 -31.82 -1.21 5.10
C LYS A 7 -30.94 -1.36 3.86
N LEU A 8 -31.48 -1.12 2.67
CA LEU A 8 -30.68 -1.15 1.43
C LEU A 8 -29.58 -0.08 1.43
N ILE A 9 -29.90 1.14 1.89
CA ILE A 9 -28.91 2.22 2.01
C ILE A 9 -27.82 1.84 3.02
N LEU A 10 -28.17 1.29 4.18
CA LEU A 10 -27.20 0.84 5.18
C LEU A 10 -26.32 -0.30 4.64
N ILE A 11 -26.91 -1.27 3.93
CA ILE A 11 -26.16 -2.36 3.29
C ILE A 11 -25.20 -1.82 2.23
N VAL A 12 -25.66 -0.90 1.37
CA VAL A 12 -24.80 -0.25 0.37
C VAL A 12 -23.67 0.52 1.04
N LEU A 13 -23.95 1.29 2.10
CA LEU A 13 -22.92 2.01 2.86
C LEU A 13 -21.92 1.06 3.51
N THR A 14 -22.35 -0.07 4.06
CA THR A 14 -21.42 -1.08 4.61
C THR A 14 -20.57 -1.74 3.53
N LEU A 15 -21.13 -2.03 2.35
CA LEU A 15 -20.40 -2.63 1.24
C LEU A 15 -19.37 -1.66 0.63
N VAL A 16 -19.70 -0.36 0.56
CA VAL A 16 -18.77 0.68 0.09
C VAL A 16 -17.62 0.88 1.08
N ASN A 17 -17.86 0.78 2.39
CA ASN A 17 -16.78 0.83 3.40
C ASN A 17 -15.94 -0.46 3.45
N LEU A 18 -16.50 -1.60 3.04
CA LEU A 18 -15.77 -2.88 2.91
C LEU A 18 -14.94 -2.95 1.63
N SER A 19 -15.17 -2.03 0.69
CA SER A 19 -14.42 -1.89 -0.56
C SER A 19 -13.18 -1.00 -0.39
N GLU A 20 -12.46 -1.13 0.73
CA GLU A 20 -11.03 -0.87 0.67
C GLU A 20 -10.42 -2.07 -0.04
N SER A 21 -10.27 -1.95 -1.35
CA SER A 21 -9.42 -2.87 -2.12
C SER A 21 -7.98 -2.66 -1.63
N THR A 22 -7.64 -3.30 -0.52
CA THR A 22 -6.28 -3.40 -0.02
C THR A 22 -5.58 -4.43 -0.88
N PHE A 23 -4.97 -3.97 -1.97
CA PHE A 23 -4.13 -4.84 -2.78
C PHE A 23 -2.86 -5.13 -2.00
N ASP A 24 -2.58 -6.41 -1.82
CA ASP A 24 -1.38 -6.89 -1.16
C ASP A 24 -0.17 -6.53 -2.02
N ILE A 25 0.83 -5.92 -1.39
CA ILE A 25 2.07 -5.58 -2.05
C ILE A 25 2.87 -6.86 -2.35
N ASN A 26 3.31 -7.03 -3.59
CA ASN A 26 4.11 -8.18 -4.01
C ASN A 26 5.62 -7.91 -3.93
N GLU A 27 6.43 -8.95 -4.07
CA GLU A 27 7.90 -8.83 -3.98
C GLU A 27 8.49 -7.93 -5.08
N ALA A 28 7.93 -7.96 -6.30
CA ALA A 28 8.43 -7.16 -7.42
C ALA A 28 8.26 -5.66 -7.16
N GLU A 29 7.17 -5.25 -6.53
CA GLU A 29 6.91 -3.88 -6.09
C GLU A 29 7.90 -3.42 -5.01
N LEU A 30 8.20 -4.27 -4.04
CA LEU A 30 9.21 -3.98 -3.02
C LEU A 30 10.61 -3.81 -3.63
N VAL A 31 10.97 -4.66 -4.61
CA VAL A 31 12.22 -4.54 -5.36
C VAL A 31 12.31 -3.20 -6.10
N LYS A 32 11.23 -2.80 -6.78
CA LYS A 32 11.18 -1.50 -7.47
C LYS A 32 11.41 -0.35 -6.50
N VAL A 33 10.69 -0.31 -5.39
CA VAL A 33 10.86 0.74 -4.38
C VAL A 33 12.29 0.74 -3.83
N ALA A 34 12.85 -0.44 -3.55
CA ALA A 34 14.22 -0.57 -3.03
C ALA A 34 15.29 -0.07 -4.01
N GLN A 35 15.09 -0.24 -5.31
CA GLN A 35 16.03 0.21 -6.34
C GLN A 35 16.05 1.73 -6.53
N HIS A 36 14.97 2.43 -6.17
CA HIS A 36 14.83 3.87 -6.39
C HIS A 36 15.20 4.72 -5.15
N LEU A 37 15.44 4.10 -4.00
CA LEU A 37 15.78 4.80 -2.76
C LEU A 37 17.23 4.63 -2.37
N LYS A 38 17.84 5.69 -1.85
CA LYS A 38 19.14 5.58 -1.17
C LYS A 38 18.95 4.91 0.18
N ALA A 39 20.02 4.32 0.71
CA ALA A 39 20.00 3.63 2.01
C ALA A 39 19.40 4.48 3.15
N GLY A 40 19.79 5.76 3.25
CA GLY A 40 19.24 6.66 4.28
C GLY A 40 17.75 7.00 4.10
N GLU A 41 17.28 7.07 2.86
CA GLU A 41 15.87 7.34 2.53
C GLU A 41 15.02 6.10 2.81
N CYS A 42 15.51 4.92 2.43
CA CYS A 42 14.83 3.67 2.70
C CYS A 42 14.69 3.38 4.20
N ARG A 43 15.71 3.72 5.00
CA ARG A 43 15.61 3.58 6.46
C ARG A 43 14.57 4.52 7.06
N LYS A 44 14.47 5.75 6.55
CA LYS A 44 13.39 6.68 6.95
C LYS A 44 12.03 6.13 6.54
N LEU A 45 11.90 5.61 5.32
CA LEU A 45 10.69 4.97 4.83
C LEU A 45 10.26 3.83 5.76
N TYR A 46 11.15 2.86 5.99
CA TYR A 46 10.93 1.77 6.93
C TYR A 46 10.46 2.29 8.28
N ALA A 47 11.18 3.24 8.88
CA ALA A 47 10.83 3.81 10.17
C ALA A 47 9.42 4.45 10.19
N THR A 48 9.02 5.13 9.11
CA THR A 48 7.68 5.73 9.00
C THR A 48 6.57 4.73 8.69
N LEU A 49 6.87 3.57 8.09
CA LEU A 49 5.90 2.51 7.85
C LEU A 49 5.39 1.89 9.17
N HIS A 50 6.22 1.91 10.21
CA HIS A 50 5.86 1.50 11.57
C HIS A 50 5.10 2.58 12.36
N TYR A 51 4.98 3.78 11.82
CA TYR A 51 4.26 4.87 12.48
C TYR A 51 2.76 4.77 12.22
N ARG A 52 1.96 4.71 13.29
CA ARG A 52 0.51 4.46 13.18
C ARG A 52 -0.33 5.65 12.71
N ARG A 53 0.20 6.89 12.75
CA ARG A 53 -0.60 8.07 12.40
C ARG A 53 -0.52 8.36 10.91
N MET A 54 -1.61 8.89 10.36
CA MET A 54 -1.65 9.23 8.93
C MET A 54 -0.63 10.31 8.58
N ASN A 55 -0.46 11.35 9.40
CA ASN A 55 0.60 12.35 9.26
C ASN A 55 1.89 11.94 9.99
N LEU A 56 3.00 12.60 9.66
CA LEU A 56 4.30 12.40 10.33
C LEU A 56 4.56 13.41 11.45
N ASP A 57 3.54 14.18 11.85
CA ASP A 57 3.68 15.19 12.89
C ASP A 57 4.02 14.55 14.25
N GLY A 58 5.17 14.95 14.80
CA GLY A 58 5.68 14.38 16.05
C GLY A 58 6.37 13.01 15.88
N PHE A 59 6.66 12.57 14.66
CA PHE A 59 7.53 11.42 14.42
C PHE A 59 8.98 11.77 14.80
N SER A 60 9.51 11.10 15.81
CA SER A 60 10.88 11.32 16.32
C SER A 60 11.90 10.31 15.78
N GLY A 61 11.48 9.40 14.89
CA GLY A 61 12.29 8.26 14.47
C GLY A 61 12.08 7.03 15.35
N MET A 62 12.64 5.91 14.89
CA MET A 62 12.75 4.65 15.63
C MET A 62 14.09 3.97 15.31
N GLU A 63 14.46 2.98 16.10
CA GLU A 63 15.60 2.12 15.80
C GLU A 63 15.30 1.27 14.55
N VAL A 64 16.20 1.34 13.56
CA VAL A 64 16.08 0.61 12.30
C VAL A 64 17.18 -0.44 12.25
N PRO A 65 16.87 -1.72 11.95
CA PRO A 65 17.88 -2.76 11.79
C PRO A 65 18.91 -2.42 10.71
N GLU A 66 20.16 -2.84 10.90
CA GLU A 66 21.23 -2.75 9.90
C GLU A 66 21.06 -3.80 8.79
N LEU A 67 20.03 -3.61 7.96
CA LEU A 67 19.72 -4.44 6.80
C LEU A 67 19.68 -3.58 5.53
N ASP A 68 19.84 -4.22 4.37
CA ASP A 68 19.63 -3.56 3.09
C ASP A 68 18.15 -3.17 2.90
N CYS A 69 17.90 -2.30 1.93
CA CYS A 69 16.57 -1.73 1.73
C CYS A 69 15.51 -2.79 1.42
N LEU A 70 15.83 -3.74 0.55
CA LEU A 70 14.89 -4.80 0.18
C LEU A 70 14.59 -5.66 1.41
N SER A 71 15.61 -6.08 2.16
CA SER A 71 15.42 -6.83 3.40
C SER A 71 14.57 -6.08 4.43
N LEU A 72 14.72 -4.76 4.56
CA LEU A 72 13.86 -3.94 5.43
C LEU A 72 12.41 -3.96 4.95
N LEU A 73 12.17 -3.70 3.66
CA LEU A 73 10.83 -3.67 3.08
C LEU A 73 10.14 -5.04 3.11
N THR A 74 10.86 -6.12 2.83
CA THR A 74 10.39 -7.51 2.95
C THR A 74 10.04 -7.82 4.40
N LYS A 75 10.92 -7.49 5.36
CA LYS A 75 10.66 -7.72 6.78
C LYS A 75 9.43 -6.95 7.28
N TRP A 76 9.26 -5.72 6.81
CA TRP A 76 8.01 -4.98 7.05
C TRP A 76 6.86 -5.77 6.47
N ASN A 77 6.90 -6.14 5.18
CA ASN A 77 5.84 -6.86 4.46
C ASN A 77 5.46 -8.23 5.07
N GLU A 78 6.38 -8.95 5.69
CA GLU A 78 6.11 -10.24 6.33
C GLU A 78 5.47 -10.10 7.72
N LYS A 79 5.92 -9.14 8.56
CA LYS A 79 5.56 -9.12 9.99
C LYS A 79 4.26 -8.40 10.34
N GLU A 80 3.93 -7.33 9.62
CA GLU A 80 2.84 -6.43 10.02
C GLU A 80 1.62 -6.48 9.08
N SER A 81 1.32 -7.67 8.52
CA SER A 81 0.47 -7.87 7.33
C SER A 81 -1.02 -7.56 7.52
N GLU A 82 -1.47 -7.22 8.73
CA GLU A 82 -2.91 -7.02 8.99
C GLU A 82 -3.49 -5.74 8.38
N ASN A 83 -2.68 -4.79 7.89
CA ASN A 83 -3.17 -3.52 7.30
C ASN A 83 -2.30 -3.00 6.12
N LYS A 84 -1.67 -3.90 5.34
CA LYS A 84 -0.66 -3.55 4.33
C LYS A 84 -1.21 -3.37 2.94
N SER A 85 -1.88 -2.26 2.77
CA SER A 85 -2.25 -1.79 1.47
C SER A 85 -1.02 -1.11 0.83
N PHE A 86 -0.73 -1.35 -0.45
CA PHE A 86 0.30 -0.59 -1.19
C PHE A 86 0.12 0.92 -1.02
N GLN A 87 -1.10 1.36 -0.72
CA GLN A 87 -1.49 2.73 -0.41
C GLN A 87 -0.73 3.28 0.81
N LEU A 88 -0.47 2.48 1.85
CA LEU A 88 0.37 2.93 2.97
C LEU A 88 1.81 3.18 2.53
N LEU A 89 2.37 2.30 1.69
CA LEU A 89 3.71 2.49 1.15
C LEU A 89 3.78 3.74 0.26
N ALA A 90 2.83 3.89 -0.67
CA ALA A 90 2.71 5.05 -1.55
C ALA A 90 2.51 6.36 -0.76
N LEU A 91 1.70 6.33 0.30
CA LEU A 91 1.49 7.47 1.20
C LEU A 91 2.80 7.88 1.87
N ARG A 92 3.54 6.93 2.46
CA ARG A 92 4.81 7.24 3.13
C ARG A 92 5.87 7.74 2.16
N LEU A 93 5.96 7.14 0.97
CA LEU A 93 6.82 7.63 -0.11
C LEU A 93 6.50 9.10 -0.44
N THR A 94 5.22 9.42 -0.61
CA THR A 94 4.77 10.80 -0.90
C THR A 94 5.14 11.76 0.23
N GLN A 95 4.93 11.39 1.49
CA GLN A 95 5.24 12.22 2.65
C GLN A 95 6.74 12.47 2.82
N LEU A 96 7.57 11.53 2.38
CA LEU A 96 9.02 11.66 2.37
C LEU A 96 9.55 12.42 1.14
N GLY A 97 8.67 12.86 0.23
CA GLY A 97 9.02 13.61 -0.97
C GLY A 97 9.28 12.75 -2.21
N HIS A 98 9.08 11.43 -2.13
CA HIS A 98 9.26 10.47 -3.22
C HIS A 98 7.94 10.20 -3.96
N LYS A 99 7.26 11.27 -4.37
CA LYS A 99 5.97 11.18 -5.07
C LYS A 99 6.10 10.45 -6.41
N ASP A 100 7.21 10.60 -7.10
CA ASP A 100 7.55 9.91 -8.35
C ASP A 100 7.56 8.38 -8.19
N ILE A 101 8.17 7.88 -7.11
CA ILE A 101 8.19 6.45 -6.80
C ILE A 101 6.77 5.98 -6.44
N ALA A 102 6.03 6.77 -5.67
CA ALA A 102 4.65 6.45 -5.28
C ALA A 102 3.68 6.37 -6.48
N ASP A 103 3.80 7.31 -7.42
CA ASP A 103 2.98 7.36 -8.63
C ASP A 103 3.32 6.17 -9.55
N THR A 104 4.60 5.82 -9.68
CA THR A 104 5.05 4.65 -10.45
C THR A 104 4.52 3.35 -9.85
N LEU A 105 4.68 3.17 -8.54
CA LEU A 105 4.18 2.01 -7.80
C LEU A 105 2.67 1.82 -8.01
N SER A 106 1.90 2.92 -7.91
CA SER A 106 0.45 2.88 -8.09
C SER A 106 0.09 2.51 -9.53
N SER A 107 0.75 3.12 -10.53
CA SER A 107 0.50 2.83 -11.95
C SER A 107 0.75 1.36 -12.29
N ASP A 108 1.83 0.78 -11.79
CA ASP A 108 2.21 -0.60 -12.07
C ASP A 108 1.17 -1.59 -11.52
N ILE A 109 0.72 -1.39 -10.29
CA ILE A 109 -0.30 -2.22 -9.65
C ILE A 109 -1.60 -2.17 -10.45
N PHE A 110 -2.06 -0.96 -10.82
CA PHE A 110 -3.29 -0.81 -11.61
C PHE A 110 -3.16 -1.45 -13.01
N GLU A 111 -1.98 -1.40 -13.62
CA GLU A 111 -1.76 -2.02 -14.93
C GLU A 111 -1.83 -3.55 -14.85
N GLN A 112 -1.14 -4.17 -13.88
CA GLN A 112 -1.16 -5.61 -13.64
C GLN A 112 -2.59 -6.13 -13.43
N GLU A 113 -3.33 -5.48 -12.54
CA GLU A 113 -4.75 -5.78 -12.28
C GLU A 113 -5.60 -5.69 -13.55
N SER A 114 -5.39 -4.64 -14.36
CA SER A 114 -6.13 -4.49 -15.61
C SER A 114 -5.85 -5.61 -16.62
N GLN A 115 -4.64 -6.16 -16.60
CA GLN A 115 -4.24 -7.26 -17.47
C GLN A 115 -4.86 -8.58 -16.99
N GLU A 116 -4.79 -8.88 -15.69
CA GLU A 116 -5.41 -10.06 -15.08
C GLU A 116 -6.92 -10.09 -15.32
N MET A 117 -7.60 -8.95 -15.15
CA MET A 117 -9.03 -8.85 -15.47
C MET A 117 -9.31 -9.17 -16.95
N ARG A 118 -8.53 -8.61 -17.88
CA ARG A 118 -8.70 -8.88 -19.32
C ARG A 118 -8.49 -10.35 -19.67
N GLU A 119 -7.49 -10.99 -19.06
CA GLU A 119 -7.23 -12.42 -19.27
C GLU A 119 -8.34 -13.29 -18.69
N ALA A 120 -8.84 -12.95 -17.50
CA ALA A 120 -9.98 -13.63 -16.90
C ALA A 120 -11.20 -13.56 -17.82
N PHE A 121 -11.53 -12.38 -18.37
CA PHE A 121 -12.64 -12.23 -19.32
C PHE A 121 -12.47 -13.08 -20.59
N LYS A 122 -11.26 -13.15 -21.16
CA LYS A 122 -10.97 -14.00 -22.34
C LYS A 122 -11.17 -15.50 -22.08
N LYS A 123 -11.05 -15.95 -20.83
CA LYS A 123 -11.20 -17.37 -20.46
C LYS A 123 -12.66 -17.82 -20.41
N PHE A 124 -13.61 -16.89 -20.37
CA PHE A 124 -15.05 -17.17 -20.33
C PHE A 124 -15.73 -17.02 -21.70
N GLU A 125 -14.96 -16.73 -22.75
CA GLU A 125 -15.38 -16.64 -24.15
C GLU A 125 -15.02 -17.93 -24.90
#